data_AF-X1BNV1-F1
#
_entry.id   AF-X1BNV1-F1
#
_cell.length_a   1.000
_cell.length_b   1.000
_cell.length_c   1.000
_cell.angle_alpha   90.00
_cell.angle_beta   90.00
_cell.angle_gamma   90.00
#
_symmetry.space_group_name_H-M   'P 1'
#
loop_
_entity.id
_entity.type
_entity.pdbx_description
1 polymer ?
#
loop_
_entity_poly.entity_id
_entity_poly.type
_entity_poly.pdbx_seq_one_letter_code
_entity_poly.pdbx_strand_id
1 'polypeptide(L)' 'PFLPFSSQKLHEYLGFKGRVEDYGWQTAWPTPGQKLLPPEPLFSKLDEELADEEASRLGHVHFQ' A
#
# COMPACT_ATOMS: atom_id res chain seq x y z
N PRO A 1 4.79 -11.58 3.89
CA PRO A 1 4.60 -10.25 3.26
C PRO A 1 3.24 -10.21 2.52
N PHE A 2 2.42 -9.18 2.76
CA PHE A 2 1.01 -9.12 2.30
C PHE A 2 0.67 -7.89 1.45
N LEU A 3 1.24 -6.72 1.77
CA LEU A 3 0.90 -5.43 1.12
C LEU A 3 2.17 -4.75 0.58
N PRO A 4 2.87 -5.33 -0.41
CA PRO A 4 4.20 -4.87 -0.83
C PRO A 4 4.23 -3.38 -1.22
N PHE A 5 3.22 -2.92 -1.95
CA PHE A 5 3.18 -1.54 -2.45
C PHE A 5 2.85 -0.53 -1.35
N SER A 6 1.86 -0.81 -0.50
CA SER A 6 1.49 0.09 0.60
C SER A 6 2.57 0.13 1.69
N SER A 7 3.26 -0.99 1.95
CA SER A 7 4.42 -1.03 2.84
C SER A 7 5.58 -0.21 2.30
N GLN A 8 5.87 -0.26 1.00
CA GLN A 8 6.87 0.61 0.37
C GLN A 8 6.49 2.10 0.48
N LYS A 9 5.22 2.45 0.21
CA LYS A 9 4.76 3.84 0.32
C LYS A 9 4.91 4.38 1.75
N LEU A 10 4.59 3.57 2.76
CA LEU A 10 4.83 3.93 4.16
C LEU A 10 6.32 4.11 4.48
N HIS A 11 7.19 3.23 3.96
CA HIS A 11 8.65 3.30 4.14
C HIS A 11 9.20 4.67 3.68
N GLU A 12 8.79 5.11 2.49
CA GLU A 12 9.18 6.41 1.93
C GLU A 12 8.63 7.58 2.74
N TYR A 13 7.37 7.50 3.20
CA TYR A 13 6.77 8.55 4.05
C TYR A 13 7.46 8.71 5.39
N LEU A 14 7.95 7.62 5.95
CA LEU A 14 8.78 7.65 7.15
C LEU A 14 10.18 8.25 6.88
N GLY A 15 10.50 8.62 5.64
CA GLY A 15 11.78 9.25 5.26
C GLY A 15 12.90 8.23 5.00
N PHE A 16 12.57 6.94 4.95
CA PHE A 16 13.53 5.91 4.57
C PHE A 16 13.75 5.89 3.05
N LYS A 17 14.91 5.38 2.64
CA LYS A 17 15.33 5.28 1.24
C LYS A 17 15.48 3.81 0.83
N GLY A 18 15.50 3.57 -0.48
CA GLY A 18 15.62 2.23 -1.04
C GLY A 18 14.32 1.43 -0.93
N ARG A 19 14.41 0.11 -1.11
CA ARG A 19 13.26 -0.78 -1.05
C ARG A 19 13.09 -1.36 0.34
N VAL A 20 11.85 -1.53 0.79
CA VAL A 20 11.54 -2.06 2.12
C VAL A 20 12.02 -3.50 2.28
N GLU A 21 12.02 -4.30 1.22
CA GLU A 21 12.52 -5.69 1.25
C GLU A 21 14.03 -5.80 1.48
N ASP A 22 14.81 -4.77 1.12
CA ASP A 22 16.26 -4.75 1.33
C ASP A 22 16.60 -4.69 2.83
N TYR A 23 15.65 -4.25 3.66
CA TYR A 23 15.79 -4.22 5.11
C TYR A 23 15.51 -5.60 5.72
N GLY A 24 14.81 -6.50 5.06
CA GLY A 24 14.50 -7.82 5.62
C GLY A 24 13.73 -7.75 6.95
N TRP A 25 13.91 -8.75 7.82
CA TRP A 25 13.13 -8.90 9.06
C TRP A 25 13.76 -8.17 10.26
N GLN A 26 13.93 -6.85 10.13
CA GLN A 26 14.48 -6.00 11.20
C GLN A 26 13.55 -4.83 11.50
N THR A 27 13.51 -4.41 12.77
CA THR A 27 12.77 -3.21 13.18
C THR A 27 13.62 -1.98 12.92
N ALA A 28 13.16 -1.09 12.05
CA ALA A 28 13.76 0.22 11.82
C ALA A 28 12.84 1.34 12.33
N TRP A 29 13.37 2.17 13.21
CA TRP A 29 12.66 3.34 13.75
C TRP A 29 13.19 4.62 13.10
N PRO A 30 12.32 5.60 12.76
CA PRO A 30 12.78 6.92 12.35
C PRO A 30 13.59 7.58 13.48
N THR A 31 14.75 8.15 13.16
CA THR A 31 15.55 8.85 14.17
C THR A 31 14.95 10.23 14.50
N PRO A 32 15.08 10.76 15.73
CA PRO A 32 14.67 12.13 16.04
C PRO A 32 15.25 13.15 15.06
N GLY A 33 14.42 14.07 14.56
CA GLY A 33 14.82 15.06 13.55
C GLY A 33 14.85 14.55 12.11
N GLN A 34 14.56 13.27 11.87
CA GLN A 34 14.38 12.73 10.53
C GLN A 34 13.24 13.44 9.81
N LYS A 35 13.52 13.97 8.63
CA LYS A 35 12.52 14.64 7.81
C LYS A 35 11.59 13.58 7.20
N LEU A 36 10.33 13.62 7.60
CA LEU A 36 9.27 12.84 7.00
C LEU A 36 8.82 13.51 5.69
N LEU A 37 8.37 12.71 4.73
CA LEU A 37 7.70 13.25 3.55
C LEU A 37 6.24 13.60 3.91
N PRO A 38 5.61 14.54 3.19
CA PRO A 38 4.19 14.81 3.37
C PRO A 38 3.39 13.51 3.20
N PRO A 39 2.61 13.09 4.21
CA PRO A 39 1.86 11.85 4.11
C PRO A 39 0.63 12.05 3.21
N GLU A 40 0.29 11.00 2.47
CA GLU A 40 -1.01 10.88 1.80
C GLU A 40 -1.68 9.58 2.26
N PRO A 41 -3.00 9.42 2.02
CA PRO A 41 -3.68 8.16 2.29
C PRO A 41 -2.97 6.97 1.60
N LEU A 42 -2.77 5.89 2.37
CA LEU A 42 -2.25 4.62 1.84
C LEU A 42 -3.33 3.80 1.14
N PHE A 43 -4.60 4.05 1.48
CA PHE A 43 -5.76 3.35 0.95
C PHE A 43 -6.89 4.33 0.71
N SER A 44 -7.63 4.10 -0.37
CA SER A 44 -8.95 4.69 -0.58
C SER A 44 -9.99 3.69 -0.09
N LYS A 45 -11.07 4.17 0.52
CA LYS A 45 -12.21 3.32 0.86
C LYS A 45 -12.81 2.78 -0.44
N LEU A 46 -13.14 1.48 -0.46
CA LEU A 46 -13.90 0.89 -1.55
C LEU A 46 -15.35 1.38 -1.46
N ASP A 47 -15.85 1.95 -2.55
CA ASP A 47 -17.23 2.38 -2.68
C ASP A 47 -18.14 1.18 -2.99
N GLU A 48 -19.36 1.20 -2.46
CA GLU A 48 -20.33 0.10 -2.63
C GLU A 48 -20.80 -0.04 -4.08
N GLU A 49 -21.04 1.08 -4.78
CA GLU A 49 -21.45 1.09 -6.19
C GLU A 49 -20.34 0.47 -7.05
N LEU A 50 -19.09 0.88 -6.81
CA LEU A 50 -17.92 0.32 -7.50
C LEU A 50 -17.76 -1.19 -7.22
N ALA A 51 -18.02 -1.63 -5.99
CA ALA A 51 -17.93 -3.04 -5.64
C ALA A 51 -18.98 -3.88 -6.39
N ASP A 52 -20.22 -3.39 -6.48
CA ASP A 52 -21.32 -4.07 -7.19
C ASP A 52 -21.08 -4.14 -8.71
N GLU A 53 -20.56 -3.07 -9.30
CA GLU A 53 -20.14 -3.04 -10.71
C GLU A 53 -19.08 -4.10 -11.01
N GLU A 54 -18.04 -4.16 -10.18
CA GLU A 54 -16.93 -5.11 -10.33
C GLU A 54 -17.36 -6.56 -10.12
N ALA A 55 -18.21 -6.82 -9.11
CA ALA A 55 -18.80 -8.13 -8.87
C ALA A 55 -19.65 -8.59 -10.06
N SER A 56 -20.45 -7.67 -10.63
CA SER A 56 -21.24 -7.93 -11.83
C SER A 56 -20.34 -8.31 -13.00
N ARG A 57 -19.25 -7.58 -13.24
CA ARG A 57 -18.28 -7.88 -14.31
C ARG A 57 -17.65 -9.27 -14.15
N LEU A 58 -17.26 -9.64 -12.93
CA LEU A 58 -16.71 -10.97 -12.63
C LEU A 58 -17.74 -12.09 -12.82
N GLY A 59 -19.02 -11.84 -12.54
CA GLY A 59 -20.11 -12.80 -12.79
C GLY A 59 -20.37 -13.10 -14.27
N HIS A 60 -19.92 -12.23 -15.19
CA HIS A 60 -20.07 -12.38 -16.64
C HIS A 60 -18.90 -13.15 -17.30
N VAL A 61 -18.03 -13.82 -16.54
CA VAL A 61 -17.01 -14.72 -17.12
C VAL A 61 -17.71 -15.89 -17.85
N HIS A 62 -17.97 -15.67 -19.14
CA HIS A 62 -18.43 -16.68 -20.07
C HIS A 62 -17.32 -17.71 -20.24
N PHE A 63 -17.45 -18.85 -19.56
CA PHE A 63 -16.60 -20.01 -19.84
C PHE A 63 -16.98 -20.51 -21.24
N GLN A 64 -16.09 -20.29 -22.22
CA GLN A 64 -16.05 -21.03 -23.49
C GLN A 64 -15.03 -22.15 -23.38
#